data_AF-A0A816YUX5-F1
#
_entry.id   AF-A0A816YUX5-F1
#
_cell.length_a   1.000
_cell.length_b   1.000
_cell.length_c   1.000
_cell.angle_alpha   90.00
_cell.angle_beta   90.00
_cell.angle_gamma   90.00
#
_symmetry.space_group_name_H-M   'P 1'
#
loop_
_entity.id
_entity.type
_entity.pdbx_description
1 polymer ?
#
loop_
_entity_poly.entity_id
_entity_poly.type
_entity_poly.pdbx_seq_one_letter_code
_entity_poly.pdbx_strand_id
1 'polypeptide(L)'
;MTTSVCPFSKAARPDNASSAPKQADTTPSACPFSKSTRPDDTKQGETTASAACPFSKSADASAPSKGCPEKEGRLSKEDSATVPAKCPFGYDSQTFKLGPFSCMLCQSLLFDSTRCVPCTHVFCKVCLARFKDCPLCGADIESIEADENLQKLVDQFIEGHARIKRSLVNSADKEDDNKKVIYADVSMERGSFLVQQAMRAFQAQNYESAKSRLAMCTEDIRDQLEREGNTPELCSQLGAVLGMLGDCSRAMGDSSSAVNHFEESIEFLMKLPMHDLEITHTLSVSLNKIGDVKYNDGDLQAARSYYIRALNVRRDAMKLHPNAPSQILDVAVSLAKVADIDRSLTNEDAAIDGFKEGMKLLDSLKLDSEDSAALEQRRLSVMEFLKKQVEKPEQSAETAL
;
A
#
# COMPACT_ATOMS: atom_id res chain seq x y z
N MET A 1 29.65 1.92 -16.63
CA MET A 1 29.83 2.31 -15.21
C MET A 1 28.44 2.51 -14.61
N THR A 2 28.12 1.88 -13.48
CA THR A 2 26.79 1.98 -12.86
C THR A 2 26.82 2.94 -11.68
N THR A 3 26.23 4.13 -11.85
CA THR A 3 26.03 5.07 -10.74
C THR A 3 25.07 4.44 -9.70
N SER A 4 25.44 4.49 -8.43
CA SER A 4 24.66 3.86 -7.35
C SER A 4 23.50 4.77 -6.95
N VAL A 5 22.39 4.71 -7.72
CA VAL A 5 21.15 5.44 -7.43
C VAL A 5 20.70 5.20 -5.98
N CYS A 6 20.26 6.29 -5.33
CA CYS A 6 19.80 6.33 -3.95
C CYS A 6 18.89 5.13 -3.57
N PRO A 7 19.18 4.35 -2.51
CA PRO A 7 18.38 3.19 -2.14
C PRO A 7 16.97 3.58 -1.70
N PHE A 8 16.76 4.82 -1.27
CA PHE A 8 15.44 5.35 -0.89
C PHE A 8 14.50 5.56 -2.09
N SER A 9 14.99 5.54 -3.34
CA SER A 9 14.16 5.44 -4.54
C SER A 9 13.80 3.98 -4.90
N LYS A 10 14.24 2.98 -4.11
CA LYS A 10 14.25 1.55 -4.49
C LYS A 10 13.25 0.66 -3.74
N ALA A 11 12.38 1.23 -2.91
CA ALA A 11 11.26 0.51 -2.25
C ALA A 11 10.11 0.11 -3.20
N ALA A 12 10.30 0.24 -4.52
CA ALA A 12 9.25 0.13 -5.54
C ALA A 12 9.72 -0.61 -6.82
N ARG A 13 10.43 -1.74 -6.67
CA ARG A 13 10.70 -2.66 -7.79
C ARG A 13 10.62 -4.14 -7.38
N PRO A 14 9.71 -4.92 -7.98
CA PRO A 14 9.95 -6.35 -8.23
C PRO A 14 10.94 -6.50 -9.41
N ASP A 15 11.04 -7.73 -9.92
CA ASP A 15 11.74 -8.14 -11.14
C ASP A 15 13.27 -8.20 -11.11
N ASN A 16 13.74 -9.45 -10.98
CA ASN A 16 15.04 -9.88 -11.51
C ASN A 16 14.94 -11.33 -12.03
N ALA A 17 14.03 -11.54 -12.99
CA ALA A 17 13.84 -12.83 -13.67
C ALA A 17 14.87 -12.97 -14.81
N SER A 18 15.93 -13.72 -14.57
CA SER A 18 17.09 -13.78 -15.46
C SER A 18 16.83 -14.58 -16.75
N SER A 19 17.30 -14.05 -17.89
CA SER A 19 17.41 -14.76 -19.16
C SER A 19 18.87 -15.17 -19.40
N ALA A 20 19.11 -16.46 -19.68
CA ALA A 20 20.45 -17.01 -19.82
C ALA A 20 20.53 -18.12 -20.90
N PRO A 21 21.57 -18.12 -21.74
CA PRO A 21 21.93 -19.27 -22.57
C PRO A 21 23.26 -19.93 -22.11
N LYS A 22 23.22 -21.25 -21.94
CA LYS A 22 24.16 -22.30 -22.46
C LYS A 22 25.69 -21.99 -22.51
N GLN A 23 26.61 -22.92 -22.17
CA GLN A 23 26.49 -24.34 -21.79
C GLN A 23 27.84 -24.89 -21.25
N ALA A 24 27.78 -25.93 -20.40
CA ALA A 24 28.79 -27.00 -20.22
C ALA A 24 30.19 -26.60 -19.65
N ASP A 25 30.96 -27.48 -18.98
CA ASP A 25 30.76 -28.90 -18.66
C ASP A 25 31.49 -29.36 -17.36
N THR A 26 31.31 -30.62 -16.98
CA THR A 26 31.96 -31.42 -15.91
C THR A 26 31.48 -31.25 -14.46
N THR A 27 31.53 -32.37 -13.73
CA THR A 27 30.89 -32.66 -12.43
C THR A 27 31.75 -33.67 -11.65
N PRO A 28 31.38 -34.18 -10.44
CA PRO A 28 30.56 -33.63 -9.34
C PRO A 28 31.27 -33.70 -7.97
N SER A 29 30.66 -33.12 -6.92
CA SER A 29 30.81 -33.62 -5.53
C SER A 29 29.46 -33.54 -4.79
N ALA A 30 29.24 -34.41 -3.80
CA ALA A 30 27.90 -34.79 -3.34
C ALA A 30 27.45 -34.12 -2.02
N CYS A 31 26.13 -34.06 -1.82
CA CYS A 31 25.49 -33.52 -0.61
C CYS A 31 25.66 -34.44 0.63
N PRO A 32 25.78 -33.88 1.84
CA PRO A 32 25.62 -34.64 3.08
C PRO A 32 24.16 -35.10 3.29
N PHE A 33 23.98 -36.22 3.97
CA PHE A 33 22.77 -37.05 3.89
C PHE A 33 21.72 -36.83 5.01
N SER A 34 20.59 -37.52 4.88
CA SER A 34 19.55 -37.65 5.93
C SER A 34 19.30 -39.13 6.28
N LYS A 35 18.79 -39.39 7.51
CA LYS A 35 18.40 -40.70 8.11
C LYS A 35 19.59 -41.59 8.56
N SER A 36 19.53 -42.40 9.63
CA SER A 36 18.53 -42.66 10.72
C SER A 36 19.27 -43.08 12.04
N THR A 37 18.85 -43.87 13.06
CA THR A 37 17.77 -44.89 13.29
C THR A 37 17.55 -45.21 14.80
N ARG A 38 16.43 -45.88 15.11
CA ARG A 38 16.01 -46.84 16.20
C ARG A 38 16.98 -47.28 17.35
N PRO A 39 16.50 -47.70 18.55
CA PRO A 39 15.53 -48.82 18.87
C PRO A 39 14.09 -48.35 19.22
N ASP A 40 12.98 -49.12 19.22
CA ASP A 40 12.59 -50.47 19.75
C ASP A 40 12.46 -50.51 21.30
N ASP A 41 11.48 -51.18 21.96
CA ASP A 41 10.71 -52.39 21.59
C ASP A 41 9.32 -52.56 22.32
N THR A 42 8.40 -53.38 21.76
CA THR A 42 7.12 -53.94 22.32
C THR A 42 5.96 -52.98 22.74
N LYS A 43 4.65 -53.33 22.68
CA LYS A 43 3.88 -54.52 22.22
C LYS A 43 2.38 -54.18 21.93
N GLN A 44 1.75 -54.92 21.00
CA GLN A 44 0.33 -55.37 20.90
C GLN A 44 -0.84 -54.49 21.43
N GLY A 45 -1.99 -54.31 20.74
CA GLY A 45 -2.44 -54.78 19.40
C GLY A 45 -4.00 -54.76 19.28
N GLU A 46 -4.53 -54.82 18.04
CA GLU A 46 -5.94 -55.15 17.66
C GLU A 46 -7.05 -54.13 18.08
N THR A 47 -8.19 -53.91 17.38
CA THR A 47 -8.70 -54.30 16.03
C THR A 47 -9.84 -53.37 15.56
N THR A 48 -10.05 -53.27 14.24
CA THR A 48 -11.32 -53.06 13.48
C THR A 48 -12.28 -51.87 13.74
N ALA A 49 -12.68 -51.23 12.63
CA ALA A 49 -14.07 -50.76 12.31
C ALA A 49 -14.73 -49.65 13.17
N SER A 50 -15.82 -48.97 12.75
CA SER A 50 -16.27 -48.48 11.43
C SER A 50 -17.55 -47.62 11.61
N ALA A 51 -17.76 -46.64 10.73
CA ALA A 51 -19.07 -46.04 10.38
C ALA A 51 -19.87 -45.16 11.40
N ALA A 52 -20.48 -44.11 10.81
CA ALA A 52 -21.80 -43.51 11.10
C ALA A 52 -22.10 -42.73 12.41
N CYS A 53 -22.66 -41.53 12.22
CA CYS A 53 -23.53 -40.80 13.16
C CYS A 53 -24.92 -41.48 13.24
N PRO A 54 -25.82 -41.21 14.23
CA PRO A 54 -26.49 -39.89 14.37
C PRO A 54 -27.00 -39.44 15.77
N PHE A 55 -27.49 -38.20 15.83
CA PHE A 55 -28.52 -37.59 16.72
C PHE A 55 -29.12 -38.39 17.91
N SER A 56 -29.19 -37.77 19.12
CA SER A 56 -30.36 -36.97 19.58
C SER A 56 -30.47 -36.79 21.13
N LYS A 57 -31.02 -35.63 21.58
CA LYS A 57 -31.86 -35.41 22.80
C LYS A 57 -31.27 -35.76 24.20
N SER A 58 -31.71 -35.20 25.34
CA SER A 58 -32.57 -34.05 25.71
C SER A 58 -32.41 -33.76 27.23
N ALA A 59 -32.94 -32.62 27.70
CA ALA A 59 -33.36 -32.37 29.10
C ALA A 59 -32.25 -32.20 30.18
N ASP A 60 -32.48 -31.55 31.34
CA ASP A 60 -33.70 -30.87 31.81
C ASP A 60 -33.43 -29.59 32.64
N ALA A 61 -34.51 -28.87 32.96
CA ALA A 61 -34.55 -27.50 33.48
C ALA A 61 -34.36 -27.34 35.01
N SER A 62 -34.07 -26.11 35.45
CA SER A 62 -34.71 -25.44 36.61
C SER A 62 -34.37 -23.95 36.73
N ALA A 63 -35.31 -23.16 37.24
CA ALA A 63 -35.22 -21.73 37.62
C ALA A 63 -36.21 -21.51 38.80
N PRO A 64 -36.46 -20.28 39.33
CA PRO A 64 -35.82 -18.97 39.14
C PRO A 64 -35.50 -18.23 40.48
N SER A 65 -35.02 -16.97 40.43
CA SER A 65 -35.76 -15.77 40.92
C SER A 65 -34.92 -14.54 41.36
N LYS A 66 -35.45 -13.35 41.00
CA LYS A 66 -35.45 -12.04 41.70
C LYS A 66 -34.17 -11.49 42.38
N GLY A 67 -33.80 -10.25 42.00
CA GLY A 67 -33.30 -9.25 42.97
C GLY A 67 -32.35 -8.17 42.43
N CYS A 68 -32.87 -6.96 42.17
CA CYS A 68 -32.09 -5.71 42.19
C CYS A 68 -32.60 -4.85 43.35
N PRO A 69 -31.71 -4.10 44.03
CA PRO A 69 -31.87 -2.64 44.05
C PRO A 69 -30.54 -1.88 43.88
N GLU A 70 -30.65 -0.57 43.65
CA GLU A 70 -29.55 0.36 43.38
C GLU A 70 -28.93 0.95 44.66
N LYS A 71 -27.65 1.39 44.60
CA LYS A 71 -27.24 2.77 44.98
C LYS A 71 -25.78 3.13 44.64
N GLU A 72 -25.48 4.43 44.74
CA GLU A 72 -24.34 5.13 44.14
C GLU A 72 -23.03 5.05 44.98
N GLY A 73 -21.85 5.20 44.34
CA GLY A 73 -20.56 4.84 45.00
C GLY A 73 -19.21 5.44 44.53
N ARG A 74 -19.17 6.53 43.75
CA ARG A 74 -18.04 7.50 43.68
C ARG A 74 -16.58 7.04 43.30
N LEU A 75 -16.20 7.36 42.05
CA LEU A 75 -14.87 7.80 41.55
C LEU A 75 -13.65 6.84 41.41
N SER A 76 -13.06 6.94 40.20
CA SER A 76 -11.62 6.83 39.83
C SER A 76 -10.82 5.55 40.09
N LYS A 77 -10.48 4.84 38.99
CA LYS A 77 -9.13 4.96 38.40
C LYS A 77 -9.13 4.57 36.91
N GLU A 78 -8.04 4.91 36.22
CA GLU A 78 -7.81 4.61 34.81
C GLU A 78 -7.14 3.25 34.63
N ASP A 79 -7.56 2.50 33.62
CA ASP A 79 -6.78 1.46 32.96
C ASP A 79 -6.94 1.65 31.45
N SER A 80 -5.94 2.25 30.81
CA SER A 80 -5.94 2.56 29.37
C SER A 80 -5.64 1.31 28.54
N ALA A 81 -6.54 0.32 28.58
CA ALA A 81 -6.48 -0.85 27.72
C ALA A 81 -6.61 -0.40 26.26
N THR A 82 -5.50 -0.40 25.52
CA THR A 82 -5.44 0.00 24.11
C THR A 82 -6.21 -0.99 23.24
N VAL A 83 -7.54 -0.82 23.14
CA VAL A 83 -8.39 -1.63 22.27
C VAL A 83 -7.96 -1.36 20.82
N PRO A 84 -7.41 -2.35 20.09
CA PRO A 84 -7.07 -2.15 18.68
C PRO A 84 -8.37 -1.86 17.92
N ALA A 85 -8.31 -0.91 16.98
CA ALA A 85 -9.48 -0.33 16.30
C ALA A 85 -10.26 -1.33 15.43
N LYS A 86 -10.99 -2.25 16.06
CA LYS A 86 -11.90 -3.19 15.41
C LYS A 86 -13.14 -2.45 14.96
N CYS A 87 -13.37 -2.44 13.64
CA CYS A 87 -14.61 -1.97 13.04
C CYS A 87 -15.80 -2.70 13.68
N PRO A 88 -16.81 -1.99 14.25
CA PRO A 88 -17.98 -2.64 14.88
C PRO A 88 -18.94 -3.32 13.87
N PHE A 89 -18.52 -3.49 12.61
CA PHE A 89 -19.16 -4.38 11.62
C PHE A 89 -18.43 -5.74 11.49
N GLY A 90 -17.33 -5.98 12.22
CA GLY A 90 -16.58 -7.25 12.23
C GLY A 90 -15.42 -7.35 11.23
N TYR A 91 -15.19 -6.34 10.40
CA TYR A 91 -14.17 -6.37 9.35
C TYR A 91 -12.76 -6.07 9.88
N ASP A 92 -11.92 -7.11 9.88
CA ASP A 92 -10.46 -7.00 9.87
C ASP A 92 -9.90 -7.37 8.48
N SER A 93 -8.61 -7.15 8.27
CA SER A 93 -7.94 -7.43 6.99
C SER A 93 -7.79 -8.92 6.66
N GLN A 94 -8.25 -9.83 7.53
CA GLN A 94 -8.08 -11.28 7.40
C GLN A 94 -9.38 -12.01 7.02
N THR A 95 -10.54 -11.36 7.16
CA THR A 95 -11.86 -12.03 7.07
C THR A 95 -12.65 -11.78 5.78
N PHE A 96 -12.39 -10.70 5.03
CA PHE A 96 -13.20 -10.37 3.83
C PHE A 96 -12.85 -11.24 2.62
N LYS A 97 -13.64 -12.31 2.42
CA LYS A 97 -13.67 -13.07 1.17
C LYS A 97 -14.56 -12.35 0.15
N LEU A 98 -13.96 -11.87 -0.94
CA LEU A 98 -14.60 -11.26 -2.12
C LEU A 98 -15.58 -12.20 -2.87
N GLY A 99 -15.76 -13.43 -2.42
CA GLY A 99 -16.72 -14.39 -2.96
C GLY A 99 -16.43 -14.74 -4.43
N PRO A 100 -17.45 -14.80 -5.31
CA PRO A 100 -17.27 -15.12 -6.72
C PRO A 100 -16.55 -14.00 -7.50
N PHE A 101 -16.37 -12.82 -6.92
CA PHE A 101 -15.82 -11.65 -7.61
C PHE A 101 -14.30 -11.47 -7.42
N SER A 102 -13.63 -12.34 -6.65
CA SER A 102 -12.16 -12.35 -6.57
C SER A 102 -11.51 -13.17 -7.68
N CYS A 103 -10.49 -12.61 -8.31
CA CYS A 103 -9.56 -13.38 -9.14
C CYS A 103 -8.62 -14.20 -8.24
N MET A 104 -8.55 -15.52 -8.44
CA MET A 104 -7.73 -16.42 -7.62
C MET A 104 -6.21 -16.15 -7.74
N LEU A 105 -5.77 -15.51 -8.82
CA LEU A 105 -4.34 -15.22 -9.09
C LEU A 105 -3.85 -13.96 -8.36
N CYS A 106 -4.52 -12.82 -8.55
CA CYS A 106 -4.14 -11.54 -7.95
C CYS A 106 -4.85 -11.24 -6.62
N GLN A 107 -5.81 -12.09 -6.20
CA GLN A 107 -6.60 -12.00 -4.96
C GLN A 107 -7.40 -10.69 -4.78
N SER A 108 -7.37 -9.80 -5.77
CA SER A 108 -8.21 -8.61 -5.88
C SER A 108 -9.58 -8.94 -6.48
N LEU A 109 -10.48 -7.97 -6.41
CA LEU A 109 -11.67 -7.93 -7.25
C LEU A 109 -11.29 -8.06 -8.73
N LEU A 110 -12.10 -8.79 -9.50
CA LEU A 110 -11.96 -9.01 -10.95
C LEU A 110 -11.94 -7.69 -11.74
N PHE A 111 -11.30 -7.75 -12.91
CA PHE A 111 -11.16 -6.66 -13.87
C PHE A 111 -10.74 -7.22 -15.22
N ASP A 112 -11.37 -6.79 -16.32
CA ASP A 112 -11.44 -7.54 -17.57
C ASP A 112 -11.70 -9.04 -17.28
N SER A 113 -12.87 -9.34 -16.69
CA SER A 113 -13.29 -10.70 -16.36
C SER A 113 -13.27 -11.58 -17.61
N THR A 114 -12.57 -12.72 -17.56
CA THR A 114 -12.40 -13.63 -18.71
C THR A 114 -12.53 -15.09 -18.29
N ARG A 115 -13.19 -15.89 -19.14
CA ARG A 115 -13.31 -17.36 -19.03
C ARG A 115 -12.24 -18.07 -19.84
N CYS A 116 -11.67 -19.12 -19.29
CA CYS A 116 -10.82 -20.07 -20.01
C CYS A 116 -11.69 -21.06 -20.78
N VAL A 117 -11.43 -21.27 -22.08
CA VAL A 117 -12.00 -22.38 -22.84
C VAL A 117 -11.01 -23.56 -22.84
N PRO A 118 -11.42 -24.80 -22.56
CA PRO A 118 -12.82 -25.28 -22.38
C PRO A 118 -13.32 -25.29 -20.92
N CYS A 119 -12.46 -25.05 -19.92
CA CYS A 119 -12.79 -25.37 -18.51
C CYS A 119 -13.66 -24.34 -17.77
N THR A 120 -14.03 -23.22 -18.39
CA THR A 120 -14.90 -22.12 -17.91
C THR A 120 -14.42 -21.32 -16.68
N HIS A 121 -13.25 -21.65 -16.10
CA HIS A 121 -12.69 -20.91 -14.97
C HIS A 121 -12.45 -19.44 -15.28
N VAL A 122 -12.76 -18.55 -14.33
CA VAL A 122 -12.69 -17.10 -14.51
C VAL A 122 -11.48 -16.47 -13.81
N PHE A 123 -10.82 -15.55 -14.52
CA PHE A 123 -9.73 -14.72 -14.01
C PHE A 123 -9.78 -13.31 -14.62
N CYS A 124 -8.98 -12.38 -14.07
CA CYS A 124 -8.64 -11.14 -14.79
C CYS A 124 -7.81 -11.49 -16.04
N LYS A 125 -8.16 -10.92 -17.20
CA LYS A 125 -7.46 -11.09 -18.48
C LYS A 125 -5.94 -10.94 -18.40
N VAL A 126 -5.46 -9.89 -17.73
CA VAL A 126 -4.01 -9.61 -17.55
C VAL A 126 -3.33 -10.70 -16.72
N CYS A 127 -4.01 -11.25 -15.72
CA CYS A 127 -3.47 -12.33 -14.89
C CYS A 127 -3.43 -13.66 -15.66
N LEU A 128 -4.45 -13.95 -16.47
CA LEU A 128 -4.53 -15.18 -17.26
C LEU A 128 -3.56 -15.21 -18.44
N ALA A 129 -3.33 -14.07 -19.10
CA ALA A 129 -2.50 -13.94 -20.30
C ALA A 129 -1.02 -14.36 -20.13
N ARG A 130 -0.57 -14.65 -18.90
CA ARG A 130 0.78 -15.16 -18.59
C ARG A 130 0.87 -16.69 -18.60
N PHE A 131 -0.24 -17.40 -18.72
CA PHE A 131 -0.34 -18.87 -18.64
C PHE A 131 -0.74 -19.48 -19.99
N LYS A 132 -0.47 -20.78 -20.16
CA LYS A 132 -0.90 -21.59 -21.32
C LYS A 132 -1.95 -22.62 -20.95
N ASP A 133 -1.91 -23.04 -19.69
CA ASP A 133 -2.78 -23.96 -18.99
C ASP A 133 -3.57 -23.21 -17.91
N CYS A 134 -4.79 -23.65 -17.62
CA CYS A 134 -5.67 -22.99 -16.66
C CYS A 134 -5.15 -23.15 -15.22
N PRO A 135 -4.78 -22.08 -14.50
CA PRO A 135 -4.12 -22.19 -13.18
C PRO A 135 -4.93 -22.83 -12.04
N LEU A 136 -6.22 -23.11 -12.25
CA LEU A 136 -7.08 -23.82 -11.29
C LEU A 136 -7.26 -25.33 -11.59
N CYS A 137 -6.93 -25.82 -12.79
CA CYS A 137 -7.19 -27.21 -13.17
C CYS A 137 -6.17 -27.86 -14.14
N GLY A 138 -5.20 -27.12 -14.67
CA GLY A 138 -4.16 -27.67 -15.56
C GLY A 138 -4.63 -28.07 -16.96
N ALA A 139 -5.86 -27.74 -17.35
CA ALA A 139 -6.33 -27.92 -18.73
C ALA A 139 -5.74 -26.83 -19.65
N ASP A 140 -5.23 -27.20 -20.83
CA ASP A 140 -4.74 -26.26 -21.83
C ASP A 140 -5.80 -25.21 -22.20
N ILE A 141 -5.38 -23.96 -22.42
CA ILE A 141 -6.25 -22.84 -22.77
C ILE A 141 -6.33 -22.77 -24.30
N GLU A 142 -7.46 -23.20 -24.87
CA GLU A 142 -7.73 -23.10 -26.31
C GLU A 142 -8.03 -21.64 -26.72
N SER A 143 -8.80 -20.93 -25.90
CA SER A 143 -9.10 -19.52 -26.07
C SER A 143 -9.42 -18.83 -24.74
N ILE A 144 -9.39 -17.51 -24.75
CA ILE A 144 -9.78 -16.65 -23.62
C ILE A 144 -10.97 -15.80 -24.07
N GLU A 145 -12.13 -16.01 -23.46
CA GLU A 145 -13.36 -15.30 -23.79
C GLU A 145 -13.71 -14.25 -22.73
N ALA A 146 -14.27 -13.11 -23.14
CA ALA A 146 -14.75 -12.10 -22.20
C ALA A 146 -15.98 -12.58 -21.43
N ASP A 147 -16.03 -12.27 -20.13
CA ASP A 147 -17.22 -12.46 -19.30
C ASP A 147 -17.87 -11.11 -18.96
N GLU A 148 -18.47 -10.48 -19.97
CA GLU A 148 -19.20 -9.22 -19.79
C GLU A 148 -20.30 -9.31 -18.72
N ASN A 149 -20.94 -10.47 -18.55
CA ASN A 149 -22.04 -10.64 -17.61
C ASN A 149 -21.52 -10.63 -16.17
N LEU A 150 -20.42 -11.36 -15.91
CA LEU A 150 -19.78 -11.29 -14.61
C LEU A 150 -19.10 -9.94 -14.38
N GLN A 151 -18.50 -9.31 -15.40
CA GLN A 151 -17.93 -7.97 -15.26
C GLN A 151 -19.00 -6.95 -14.86
N LYS A 152 -20.17 -6.94 -15.52
CA LYS A 152 -21.30 -6.08 -15.14
C LYS A 152 -21.78 -6.33 -13.70
N LEU A 153 -21.73 -7.57 -13.20
CA LEU A 153 -22.02 -7.90 -11.80
C LEU A 153 -20.91 -7.43 -10.84
N VAL A 154 -19.64 -7.47 -11.25
CA VAL A 154 -18.49 -6.93 -10.51
C VAL A 154 -18.57 -5.40 -10.42
N ASP A 155 -18.94 -4.74 -11.51
CA ASP A 155 -19.10 -3.28 -11.58
C ASP A 155 -20.32 -2.84 -10.73
N GLN A 156 -21.43 -3.58 -10.82
CA GLN A 156 -22.59 -3.40 -9.93
C GLN A 156 -22.26 -3.71 -8.47
N PHE A 157 -21.32 -4.61 -8.18
CA PHE A 157 -20.83 -4.88 -6.82
C PHE A 157 -19.98 -3.71 -6.29
N ILE A 158 -19.14 -3.06 -7.11
CA ILE A 158 -18.44 -1.82 -6.74
C ILE A 158 -19.48 -0.73 -6.41
N GLU A 159 -20.43 -0.53 -7.32
CA GLU A 159 -21.51 0.47 -7.18
C GLU A 159 -22.45 0.17 -6.00
N GLY A 160 -22.64 -1.10 -5.65
CA GLY A 160 -23.46 -1.55 -4.53
C GLY A 160 -22.75 -1.45 -3.18
N HIS A 161 -21.48 -1.84 -3.10
CA HIS A 161 -20.69 -1.74 -1.86
C HIS A 161 -20.39 -0.29 -1.46
N ALA A 162 -20.41 0.64 -2.42
CA ALA A 162 -20.44 2.08 -2.21
C ALA A 162 -21.69 2.61 -1.44
N ARG A 163 -22.74 1.79 -1.25
CA ARG A 163 -24.08 2.24 -0.79
C ARG A 163 -24.56 1.59 0.52
N ILE A 164 -23.73 0.81 1.22
CA ILE A 164 -24.16 -0.05 2.34
C ILE A 164 -24.23 0.71 3.67
N LYS A 165 -25.29 1.51 3.85
CA LYS A 165 -25.76 1.85 5.21
C LYS A 165 -26.12 0.57 5.96
N ARG A 166 -25.56 0.36 7.16
CA ARG A 166 -26.15 -0.60 8.11
C ARG A 166 -27.47 -0.05 8.64
N SER A 167 -28.44 -0.92 8.87
CA SER A 167 -29.74 -0.57 9.45
C SER A 167 -29.59 -0.07 10.90
N LEU A 168 -30.03 1.16 11.18
CA LEU A 168 -30.42 1.53 12.53
C LEU A 168 -31.70 0.77 12.89
N VAL A 169 -31.58 -0.17 13.82
CA VAL A 169 -32.74 -0.89 14.35
C VAL A 169 -33.51 0.05 15.28
N ASN A 170 -34.59 0.63 14.76
CA ASN A 170 -35.70 1.21 15.54
C ASN A 170 -36.99 1.06 14.71
N SER A 171 -37.51 -0.17 14.68
CA SER A 171 -38.71 -0.53 13.93
C SER A 171 -39.99 -0.10 14.65
N ALA A 172 -40.34 1.18 14.52
CA ALA A 172 -41.62 1.74 14.97
C ALA A 172 -42.02 3.00 14.18
N ASP A 173 -42.32 2.87 12.88
CA ASP A 173 -43.72 2.95 12.40
C ASP A 173 -43.85 2.82 10.87
N LYS A 174 -44.93 2.13 10.50
CA LYS A 174 -45.71 2.06 9.24
C LYS A 174 -45.11 2.46 7.88
N GLU A 175 -45.42 1.60 6.92
CA GLU A 175 -45.35 1.82 5.48
C GLU A 175 -46.22 3.03 5.06
N ASP A 176 -45.72 3.81 4.11
CA ASP A 176 -46.53 4.66 3.23
C ASP A 176 -45.78 4.79 1.89
N ASP A 177 -46.53 4.81 0.80
CA ASP A 177 -46.04 4.46 -0.54
C ASP A 177 -45.34 5.63 -1.25
N ASN A 178 -44.57 5.32 -2.30
CA ASN A 178 -43.96 6.30 -3.20
C ASN A 178 -43.09 7.40 -2.54
N LYS A 179 -42.41 7.10 -1.43
CA LYS A 179 -41.28 7.95 -0.97
C LYS A 179 -40.13 7.85 -1.97
N LYS A 180 -39.98 8.88 -2.82
CA LYS A 180 -38.76 9.12 -3.61
C LYS A 180 -37.56 9.07 -2.66
N VAL A 181 -36.78 8.00 -2.72
CA VAL A 181 -35.70 7.75 -1.76
C VAL A 181 -34.62 8.82 -1.94
N ILE A 182 -34.53 9.74 -0.97
CA ILE A 182 -33.47 10.73 -0.91
C ILE A 182 -32.22 10.02 -0.34
N TYR A 183 -31.43 9.44 -1.25
CA TYR A 183 -30.12 8.89 -0.94
C TYR A 183 -29.18 10.03 -0.56
N ALA A 184 -29.03 10.31 0.73
CA ALA A 184 -27.98 11.19 1.24
C ALA A 184 -26.61 10.54 1.02
N ASP A 185 -25.64 11.32 0.51
CA ASP A 185 -24.31 10.88 0.11
C ASP A 185 -23.58 10.04 1.16
N VAL A 186 -22.96 8.95 0.70
CA VAL A 186 -22.02 8.11 1.47
C VAL A 186 -20.68 8.00 0.73
N SER A 187 -20.36 9.00 -0.10
CA SER A 187 -19.21 9.02 -1.02
C SER A 187 -17.86 8.75 -0.34
N MET A 188 -17.70 9.22 0.91
CA MET A 188 -16.53 8.95 1.74
C MET A 188 -16.25 7.44 1.94
N GLU A 189 -17.29 6.61 2.12
CA GLU A 189 -17.12 5.16 2.29
C GLU A 189 -16.75 4.51 0.94
N ARG A 190 -17.38 4.95 -0.16
CA ARG A 190 -17.04 4.53 -1.54
C ARG A 190 -15.58 4.80 -1.88
N GLY A 191 -15.09 6.03 -1.66
CA GLY A 191 -13.71 6.40 -1.92
C GLY A 191 -12.73 5.53 -1.13
N SER A 192 -12.99 5.30 0.16
CA SER A 192 -12.16 4.43 1.00
C SER A 192 -12.10 2.98 0.47
N PHE A 193 -13.22 2.44 -0.01
CA PHE A 193 -13.30 1.10 -0.59
C PHE A 193 -12.56 1.01 -1.94
N LEU A 194 -12.75 2.01 -2.83
CA LEU A 194 -12.06 2.08 -4.12
C LEU A 194 -10.54 2.14 -3.95
N VAL A 195 -10.05 2.99 -3.04
CA VAL A 195 -8.63 3.08 -2.67
C VAL A 195 -8.12 1.74 -2.13
N GLN A 196 -8.84 1.10 -1.20
CA GLN A 196 -8.41 -0.20 -0.65
C GLN A 196 -8.28 -1.29 -1.72
N GLN A 197 -9.25 -1.38 -2.64
CA GLN A 197 -9.18 -2.34 -3.75
C GLN A 197 -8.10 -1.98 -4.78
N ALA A 198 -7.86 -0.69 -5.03
CA ALA A 198 -6.78 -0.23 -5.90
C ALA A 198 -5.41 -0.57 -5.31
N MET A 199 -5.19 -0.36 -4.01
CA MET A 199 -3.95 -0.74 -3.32
C MET A 199 -3.69 -2.25 -3.41
N ARG A 200 -4.71 -3.09 -3.22
CA ARG A 200 -4.58 -4.55 -3.42
C ARG A 200 -4.23 -4.91 -4.87
N ALA A 201 -4.89 -4.29 -5.85
CA ALA A 201 -4.60 -4.52 -7.26
C ALA A 201 -3.17 -4.09 -7.64
N PHE A 202 -2.70 -2.95 -7.13
CA PHE A 202 -1.35 -2.44 -7.33
C PHE A 202 -0.28 -3.36 -6.71
N GLN A 203 -0.50 -3.84 -5.49
CA GLN A 203 0.37 -4.84 -4.83
C GLN A 203 0.46 -6.14 -5.65
N ALA A 204 -0.62 -6.54 -6.31
CA ALA A 204 -0.68 -7.70 -7.20
C ALA A 204 -0.26 -7.40 -8.66
N GLN A 205 0.41 -6.28 -8.93
CA GLN A 205 0.90 -5.85 -10.24
C GLN A 205 -0.18 -5.66 -11.33
N ASN A 206 -1.45 -5.53 -10.93
CA ASN A 206 -2.58 -5.29 -11.84
C ASN A 206 -2.86 -3.77 -11.91
N TYR A 207 -1.96 -3.05 -12.59
CA TYR A 207 -1.90 -1.59 -12.57
C TYR A 207 -3.06 -0.93 -13.31
N GLU A 208 -3.59 -1.55 -14.36
CA GLU A 208 -4.79 -1.13 -15.08
C GLU A 208 -6.00 -1.10 -14.13
N SER A 209 -6.15 -2.17 -13.34
CA SER A 209 -7.23 -2.33 -12.37
C SER A 209 -7.08 -1.42 -11.15
N ALA A 210 -5.86 -1.03 -10.79
CA ALA A 210 -5.60 0.01 -9.80
C ALA A 210 -5.92 1.41 -10.34
N LYS A 211 -5.42 1.74 -11.55
CA LYS A 211 -5.65 3.02 -12.25
C LYS A 211 -7.14 3.28 -12.46
N SER A 212 -7.91 2.27 -12.88
CA SER A 212 -9.37 2.36 -13.05
C SER A 212 -10.12 2.71 -11.75
N ARG A 213 -9.81 2.05 -10.62
CA ARG A 213 -10.50 2.33 -9.35
C ARG A 213 -10.10 3.66 -8.72
N LEU A 214 -8.86 4.10 -8.91
CA LEU A 214 -8.40 5.43 -8.50
C LEU A 214 -8.98 6.53 -9.39
N ALA A 215 -9.16 6.29 -10.70
CA ALA A 215 -9.84 7.23 -11.59
C ALA A 215 -11.29 7.47 -11.17
N MET A 216 -12.07 6.40 -10.93
CA MET A 216 -13.44 6.52 -10.40
C MET A 216 -13.47 7.29 -9.07
N CYS A 217 -12.55 7.01 -8.15
CA CYS A 217 -12.46 7.73 -6.88
C CYS A 217 -12.10 9.21 -7.05
N THR A 218 -11.25 9.55 -8.03
CA THR A 218 -10.93 10.93 -8.41
C THR A 218 -12.14 11.65 -9.00
N GLU A 219 -12.94 10.96 -9.83
CA GLU A 219 -14.18 11.47 -10.41
C GLU A 219 -15.24 11.69 -9.32
N ASP A 220 -15.49 10.71 -8.45
CA ASP A 220 -16.41 10.82 -7.30
C ASP A 220 -16.07 12.04 -6.40
N ILE A 221 -14.78 12.30 -6.15
CA ILE A 221 -14.32 13.44 -5.33
C ILE A 221 -14.44 14.78 -6.08
N ARG A 222 -14.20 14.81 -7.40
CA ARG A 222 -14.43 16.02 -8.23
C ARG A 222 -15.92 16.39 -8.26
N ASP A 223 -16.80 15.41 -8.43
CA ASP A 223 -18.26 15.58 -8.37
C ASP A 223 -18.75 16.06 -6.98
N GLN A 224 -17.99 15.83 -5.90
CA GLN A 224 -18.23 16.47 -4.61
C GLN A 224 -17.69 17.89 -4.55
N LEU A 225 -16.47 18.16 -5.05
CA LEU A 225 -15.89 19.50 -5.08
C LEU A 225 -16.73 20.49 -5.89
N GLU A 226 -17.40 20.05 -6.96
CA GLU A 226 -18.35 20.90 -7.71
C GLU A 226 -19.65 21.21 -6.94
N ARG A 227 -20.09 20.31 -6.04
CA ARG A 227 -21.33 20.46 -5.25
C ARG A 227 -21.13 21.18 -3.92
N GLU A 228 -20.01 20.92 -3.25
CA GLU A 228 -19.71 21.34 -1.88
C GLU A 228 -18.65 22.46 -1.83
N GLY A 229 -17.90 22.65 -2.92
CA GLY A 229 -16.77 23.57 -3.00
C GLY A 229 -15.45 22.96 -2.50
N ASN A 230 -14.37 23.74 -2.57
CA ASN A 230 -13.04 23.33 -2.11
C ASN A 230 -12.96 23.28 -0.57
N THR A 231 -13.38 22.17 0.04
CA THR A 231 -13.14 21.89 1.45
C THR A 231 -11.71 21.36 1.67
N PRO A 232 -11.10 21.58 2.85
CA PRO A 232 -9.78 21.01 3.17
C PRO A 232 -9.74 19.48 3.03
N GLU A 233 -10.80 18.81 3.44
CA GLU A 233 -10.92 17.35 3.47
C GLU A 233 -10.99 16.77 2.06
N LEU A 234 -11.75 17.37 1.14
CA LEU A 234 -11.84 16.93 -0.26
C LEU A 234 -10.53 17.24 -1.02
N CYS A 235 -9.92 18.41 -0.77
CA CYS A 235 -8.61 18.75 -1.36
C CYS A 235 -7.50 17.79 -0.90
N SER A 236 -7.50 17.39 0.37
CA SER A 236 -6.57 16.40 0.92
C SER A 236 -6.74 15.03 0.26
N GLN A 237 -7.98 14.52 0.24
CA GLN A 237 -8.30 13.23 -0.37
C GLN A 237 -7.96 13.19 -1.85
N LEU A 238 -8.37 14.21 -2.62
CA LEU A 238 -8.04 14.31 -4.04
C LEU A 238 -6.53 14.34 -4.26
N GLY A 239 -5.80 15.14 -3.46
CA GLY A 239 -4.34 15.19 -3.47
C GLY A 239 -3.68 13.83 -3.26
N ALA A 240 -4.19 13.02 -2.32
CA ALA A 240 -3.69 11.67 -2.05
C ALA A 240 -4.05 10.66 -3.17
N VAL A 241 -5.29 10.67 -3.66
CA VAL A 241 -5.77 9.76 -4.72
C VAL A 241 -5.06 10.04 -6.05
N LEU A 242 -4.86 11.30 -6.42
CA LEU A 242 -4.03 11.70 -7.57
C LEU A 242 -2.58 11.25 -7.40
N GLY A 243 -2.02 11.33 -6.18
CA GLY A 243 -0.69 10.80 -5.88
C GLY A 243 -0.58 9.29 -6.13
N MET A 244 -1.62 8.51 -5.81
CA MET A 244 -1.68 7.07 -6.11
C MET A 244 -1.91 6.79 -7.60
N LEU A 245 -2.70 7.63 -8.29
CA LEU A 245 -2.95 7.54 -9.73
C LEU A 245 -1.68 7.86 -10.57
N GLY A 246 -0.84 8.76 -10.05
CA GLY A 246 0.50 9.05 -10.56
C GLY A 246 1.45 7.85 -10.41
N ASP A 247 1.43 7.16 -9.27
CA ASP A 247 2.18 5.91 -9.08
C ASP A 247 1.72 4.80 -10.04
N CYS A 248 0.42 4.67 -10.29
CA CYS A 248 -0.12 3.69 -11.24
C CYS A 248 0.35 3.99 -12.67
N SER A 249 0.25 5.24 -13.12
CA SER A 249 0.74 5.63 -14.46
C SER A 249 2.26 5.41 -14.58
N ARG A 250 3.03 5.76 -13.55
CA ARG A 250 4.48 5.52 -13.49
C ARG A 250 4.84 4.03 -13.56
N ALA A 251 4.09 3.17 -12.87
CA ALA A 251 4.29 1.72 -12.92
C ALA A 251 3.96 1.12 -14.30
N MET A 252 3.02 1.72 -15.03
CA MET A 252 2.69 1.36 -16.42
C MET A 252 3.64 1.95 -17.47
N GLY A 253 4.68 2.71 -17.07
CA GLY A 253 5.62 3.38 -17.97
C GLY A 253 5.12 4.70 -18.59
N ASP A 254 3.96 5.19 -18.15
CA ASP A 254 3.33 6.43 -18.60
C ASP A 254 3.87 7.62 -17.77
N SER A 255 5.13 8.03 -18.05
CA SER A 255 5.79 9.18 -17.41
C SER A 255 4.97 10.47 -17.53
N SER A 256 4.30 10.69 -18.67
CA SER A 256 3.55 11.92 -18.94
C SER A 256 2.32 12.05 -18.06
N SER A 257 1.42 11.05 -18.02
CA SER A 257 0.28 11.12 -17.10
C SER A 257 0.71 10.98 -15.64
N ALA A 258 1.82 10.30 -15.33
CA ALA A 258 2.36 10.28 -13.98
C ALA A 258 2.70 11.69 -13.48
N VAL A 259 3.45 12.48 -14.26
CA VAL A 259 3.77 13.87 -13.90
C VAL A 259 2.48 14.70 -13.75
N ASN A 260 1.55 14.62 -14.71
CA ASN A 260 0.30 15.37 -14.65
C ASN A 260 -0.49 15.11 -13.35
N HIS A 261 -0.66 13.84 -12.95
CA HIS A 261 -1.36 13.49 -11.71
C HIS A 261 -0.60 13.96 -10.45
N PHE A 262 0.74 13.90 -10.45
CA PHE A 262 1.53 14.44 -9.34
C PHE A 262 1.47 15.97 -9.26
N GLU A 263 1.37 16.68 -10.39
CA GLU A 263 1.23 18.15 -10.41
C GLU A 263 -0.17 18.61 -10.00
N GLU A 264 -1.22 17.91 -10.41
CA GLU A 264 -2.58 18.14 -9.90
C GLU A 264 -2.67 17.83 -8.39
N SER A 265 -2.04 16.73 -7.94
CA SER A 265 -1.87 16.39 -6.51
C SER A 265 -1.20 17.54 -5.74
N ILE A 266 -0.12 18.12 -6.27
CA ILE A 266 0.54 19.30 -5.70
C ILE A 266 -0.39 20.51 -5.66
N GLU A 267 -1.16 20.78 -6.72
CA GLU A 267 -2.05 21.94 -6.78
C GLU A 267 -3.13 21.89 -5.68
N PHE A 268 -3.76 20.73 -5.46
CA PHE A 268 -4.75 20.58 -4.38
C PHE A 268 -4.13 20.61 -2.99
N LEU A 269 -2.98 19.96 -2.78
CA LEU A 269 -2.29 20.00 -1.49
C LEU A 269 -1.72 21.39 -1.15
N MET A 270 -1.37 22.21 -2.15
CA MET A 270 -0.95 23.60 -1.95
C MET A 270 -2.06 24.57 -1.56
N LYS A 271 -3.34 24.15 -1.62
CA LYS A 271 -4.49 24.92 -1.12
C LYS A 271 -4.71 24.74 0.40
N LEU A 272 -3.92 23.88 1.05
CA LEU A 272 -4.09 23.46 2.44
C LEU A 272 -3.10 24.12 3.42
N PRO A 273 -3.42 24.18 4.74
CA PRO A 273 -2.49 24.70 5.74
C PRO A 273 -1.25 23.80 5.91
N MET A 274 -0.06 24.35 5.64
CA MET A 274 1.25 23.67 5.78
C MET A 274 1.69 23.42 7.25
N HIS A 275 0.73 23.38 8.18
CA HIS A 275 0.96 22.97 9.57
C HIS A 275 0.69 21.47 9.77
N ASP A 276 -0.05 20.84 8.86
CA ASP A 276 -0.31 19.41 8.88
C ASP A 276 0.88 18.62 8.31
N LEU A 277 1.36 17.63 9.08
CA LEU A 277 2.51 16.80 8.72
C LEU A 277 2.19 15.76 7.64
N GLU A 278 0.95 15.26 7.56
CA GLU A 278 0.53 14.30 6.53
C GLU A 278 0.37 14.99 5.17
N ILE A 279 -0.22 16.20 5.16
CA ILE A 279 -0.29 17.05 3.96
C ILE A 279 1.12 17.41 3.47
N THR A 280 1.98 17.91 4.37
CA THR A 280 3.38 18.25 4.05
C THR A 280 4.15 17.04 3.52
N HIS A 281 4.03 15.88 4.19
CA HIS A 281 4.67 14.65 3.76
C HIS A 281 4.21 14.27 2.35
N THR A 282 2.90 14.20 2.11
CA THR A 282 2.31 13.81 0.81
C THR A 282 2.72 14.77 -0.31
N LEU A 283 2.66 16.09 -0.06
CA LEU A 283 3.13 17.12 -1.00
C LEU A 283 4.61 16.94 -1.35
N SER A 284 5.46 16.74 -0.33
CA SER A 284 6.89 16.49 -0.54
C SER A 284 7.16 15.18 -1.28
N VAL A 285 6.30 14.18 -1.15
CA VAL A 285 6.39 12.90 -1.85
C VAL A 285 5.98 13.04 -3.32
N SER A 286 4.89 13.74 -3.64
CA SER A 286 4.51 14.03 -5.04
C SER A 286 5.60 14.84 -5.76
N LEU A 287 6.16 15.87 -5.12
CA LEU A 287 7.31 16.63 -5.65
C LEU A 287 8.52 15.71 -5.89
N ASN A 288 8.90 14.87 -4.93
CA ASN A 288 10.01 13.92 -5.08
C ASN A 288 9.76 12.90 -6.20
N LYS A 289 8.51 12.45 -6.43
CA LYS A 289 8.16 11.50 -7.48
C LYS A 289 8.25 12.11 -8.89
N ILE A 290 7.90 13.38 -9.06
CA ILE A 290 8.18 14.10 -10.33
C ILE A 290 9.69 14.22 -10.53
N GLY A 291 10.45 14.54 -9.48
CA GLY A 291 11.91 14.53 -9.52
C GLY A 291 12.49 13.18 -9.96
N ASP A 292 11.98 12.07 -9.40
CA ASP A 292 12.37 10.71 -9.81
C ASP A 292 12.02 10.44 -11.29
N VAL A 293 10.86 10.89 -11.79
CA VAL A 293 10.48 10.71 -13.20
C VAL A 293 11.40 11.54 -14.11
N LYS A 294 11.57 12.84 -13.87
CA LYS A 294 12.44 13.72 -14.66
C LYS A 294 13.89 13.26 -14.66
N TYR A 295 14.37 12.68 -13.56
CA TYR A 295 15.70 12.06 -13.50
C TYR A 295 15.83 10.86 -14.46
N ASN A 296 14.82 9.99 -14.52
CA ASN A 296 14.80 8.84 -15.44
C ASN A 296 14.62 9.27 -16.90
N ASP A 297 13.85 10.33 -17.15
CA ASP A 297 13.67 10.95 -18.48
C ASP A 297 14.95 11.69 -18.96
N GLY A 298 15.96 11.88 -18.09
CA GLY A 298 17.22 12.57 -18.38
C GLY A 298 17.23 14.08 -18.15
N ASP A 299 16.10 14.67 -17.74
CA ASP A 299 15.99 16.09 -17.38
C ASP A 299 16.48 16.32 -15.94
N LEU A 300 17.79 16.24 -15.77
CA LEU A 300 18.46 16.40 -14.49
C LEU A 300 18.22 17.78 -13.85
N GLN A 301 18.03 18.82 -14.66
CA GLN A 301 17.83 20.19 -14.18
C GLN A 301 16.40 20.41 -13.66
N ALA A 302 15.38 19.87 -14.33
CA ALA A 302 14.04 19.82 -13.74
C ALA A 302 14.03 18.94 -12.50
N ALA A 303 14.64 17.74 -12.54
CA ALA A 303 14.71 16.84 -11.39
C ALA A 303 15.27 17.55 -10.14
N ARG A 304 16.38 18.30 -10.29
CA ARG A 304 16.95 19.15 -9.25
C ARG A 304 15.96 20.18 -8.71
N SER A 305 15.21 20.86 -9.58
CA SER A 305 14.19 21.83 -9.20
C SER A 305 13.09 21.20 -8.31
N TYR A 306 12.54 20.04 -8.70
CA TYR A 306 11.51 19.36 -7.90
C TYR A 306 12.06 18.80 -6.57
N TYR A 307 13.30 18.27 -6.53
CA TYR A 307 13.93 17.83 -5.28
C TYR A 307 14.19 19.01 -4.32
N ILE A 308 14.63 20.16 -4.81
CA ILE A 308 14.82 21.38 -3.99
C ILE A 308 13.48 21.91 -3.46
N ARG A 309 12.41 21.89 -4.28
CA ARG A 309 11.04 22.21 -3.82
C ARG A 309 10.61 21.28 -2.68
N ALA A 310 10.84 19.96 -2.82
CA ALA A 310 10.51 18.98 -1.78
C ALA A 310 11.33 19.16 -0.49
N LEU A 311 12.63 19.48 -0.62
CA LEU A 311 13.51 19.80 0.51
C LEU A 311 13.04 21.04 1.28
N ASN A 312 12.65 22.09 0.58
CA ASN A 312 12.18 23.33 1.21
C ASN A 312 10.88 23.11 1.99
N VAL A 313 9.89 22.42 1.41
CA VAL A 313 8.64 22.03 2.08
C VAL A 313 8.92 21.30 3.41
N ARG A 314 9.86 20.35 3.43
CA ARG A 314 10.25 19.61 4.64
C ARG A 314 11.04 20.46 5.64
N ARG A 315 11.95 21.32 5.15
CA ARG A 315 12.68 22.28 6.01
C ARG A 315 11.74 23.26 6.71
N ASP A 316 10.65 23.67 6.06
CA ASP A 316 9.68 24.58 6.67
C ASP A 316 8.78 23.87 7.69
N ALA A 317 8.32 22.65 7.42
CA ALA A 317 7.61 21.83 8.42
C ALA A 317 8.49 21.45 9.63
N MET A 318 9.79 21.20 9.43
CA MET A 318 10.75 20.96 10.51
C MET A 318 10.90 22.18 11.45
N LYS A 319 10.73 23.41 10.95
CA LYS A 319 10.72 24.63 11.78
C LYS A 319 9.43 24.74 12.60
N LEU A 320 8.30 24.28 12.05
CA LEU A 320 7.00 24.27 12.71
C LEU A 320 6.91 23.17 13.78
N HIS A 321 7.55 22.02 13.53
CA HIS A 321 7.53 20.83 14.38
C HIS A 321 8.94 20.39 14.80
N PRO A 322 9.69 21.20 15.57
CA PRO A 322 11.10 20.94 15.90
C PRO A 322 11.31 19.68 16.77
N ASN A 323 10.26 19.21 17.46
CA ASN A 323 10.30 18.04 18.33
C ASN A 323 9.91 16.73 17.61
N ALA A 324 9.93 16.69 16.27
CA ALA A 324 9.52 15.53 15.48
C ALA A 324 10.73 14.85 14.78
N PRO A 325 11.31 13.77 15.35
CA PRO A 325 12.42 13.00 14.75
C PRO A 325 12.23 12.59 13.29
N SER A 326 10.99 12.29 12.88
CA SER A 326 10.64 11.94 11.50
C SER A 326 10.94 13.05 10.51
N GLN A 327 10.73 14.33 10.88
CA GLN A 327 11.01 15.47 10.01
C GLN A 327 12.51 15.64 9.75
N ILE A 328 13.35 15.43 10.78
CA ILE A 328 14.81 15.49 10.65
C ILE A 328 15.31 14.39 9.70
N LEU A 329 14.74 13.18 9.80
CA LEU A 329 15.00 12.07 8.87
C LEU A 329 14.57 12.39 7.44
N ASP A 330 13.37 12.95 7.25
CA ASP A 330 12.82 13.25 5.92
C ASP A 330 13.55 14.44 5.25
N VAL A 331 14.04 15.41 6.02
CA VAL A 331 14.95 16.47 5.54
C VAL A 331 16.29 15.89 5.13
N ALA A 332 16.91 15.02 5.95
CA ALA A 332 18.19 14.40 5.61
C ALA A 332 18.12 13.52 4.35
N VAL A 333 17.01 12.80 4.13
CA VAL A 333 16.77 12.05 2.89
C VAL A 333 16.53 12.99 1.69
N SER A 334 15.89 14.15 1.89
CA SER A 334 15.77 15.15 0.83
C SER A 334 17.11 15.82 0.48
N LEU A 335 17.97 16.10 1.47
CA LEU A 335 19.34 16.56 1.25
C LEU A 335 20.15 15.52 0.45
N ALA A 336 20.02 14.24 0.80
CA ALA A 336 20.66 13.15 0.06
C ALA A 336 20.23 13.12 -1.42
N LYS A 337 18.93 13.30 -1.72
CA LYS A 337 18.45 13.38 -3.11
C LYS A 337 18.95 14.62 -3.86
N VAL A 338 19.02 15.78 -3.21
CA VAL A 338 19.56 17.02 -3.81
C VAL A 338 21.07 16.87 -4.09
N ALA A 339 21.82 16.24 -3.19
CA ALA A 339 23.23 15.96 -3.37
C ALA A 339 23.51 14.90 -4.46
N ASP A 340 22.73 13.82 -4.53
CA ASP A 340 22.85 12.81 -5.60
C ASP A 340 22.60 13.43 -7.00
N ILE A 341 21.67 14.39 -7.15
CA ILE A 341 21.46 15.10 -8.42
C ILE A 341 22.54 16.16 -8.70
N ASP A 342 23.06 16.86 -7.69
CA ASP A 342 24.15 17.81 -7.89
C ASP A 342 25.43 17.11 -8.35
N ARG A 343 25.77 15.94 -7.77
CA ARG A 343 26.84 15.07 -8.27
C ARG A 343 26.58 14.60 -9.71
N SER A 344 25.33 14.27 -10.04
CA SER A 344 24.94 13.90 -11.41
C SER A 344 25.02 15.06 -12.42
N LEU A 345 24.98 16.30 -11.93
CA LEU A 345 25.20 17.54 -12.67
C LEU A 345 26.66 18.04 -12.58
N THR A 346 27.60 17.23 -12.07
CA THR A 346 29.02 17.53 -11.85
C THR A 346 29.33 18.62 -10.81
N ASN A 347 28.33 19.05 -10.01
CA ASN A 347 28.49 20.01 -8.90
C ASN A 347 28.97 19.29 -7.62
N GLU A 348 30.14 18.66 -7.68
CA GLU A 348 30.61 17.74 -6.62
C GLU A 348 30.76 18.41 -5.24
N ASP A 349 31.25 19.65 -5.16
CA ASP A 349 31.34 20.39 -3.89
C ASP A 349 29.97 20.57 -3.22
N ALA A 350 28.95 20.96 -4.01
CA ALA A 350 27.59 21.14 -3.52
C ALA A 350 26.94 19.81 -3.09
N ALA A 351 27.27 18.71 -3.78
CA ALA A 351 26.85 17.38 -3.37
C ALA A 351 27.48 16.97 -2.04
N ILE A 352 28.80 17.12 -1.90
CA ILE A 352 29.55 16.81 -0.68
C ILE A 352 29.02 17.63 0.50
N ASP A 353 28.76 18.93 0.33
CA ASP A 353 28.19 19.77 1.38
C ASP A 353 26.74 19.41 1.73
N GLY A 354 25.92 19.04 0.74
CA GLY A 354 24.56 18.54 0.98
C GLY A 354 24.53 17.22 1.77
N PHE A 355 25.42 16.27 1.46
CA PHE A 355 25.57 15.04 2.25
C PHE A 355 26.06 15.35 3.67
N LYS A 356 27.03 16.27 3.83
CA LYS A 356 27.55 16.72 5.14
C LYS A 356 26.50 17.47 5.98
N GLU A 357 25.59 18.22 5.36
CA GLU A 357 24.44 18.83 6.07
C GLU A 357 23.50 17.74 6.60
N GLY A 358 23.16 16.75 5.75
CA GLY A 358 22.33 15.61 6.15
C GLY A 358 22.91 14.82 7.33
N MET A 359 24.23 14.61 7.34
CA MET A 359 24.92 13.94 8.46
C MET A 359 24.82 14.76 9.75
N LYS A 360 25.13 16.06 9.71
CA LYS A 360 25.06 16.94 10.90
C LYS A 360 23.67 16.96 11.54
N LEU A 361 22.61 16.96 10.72
CA LEU A 361 21.23 16.89 11.21
C LEU A 361 20.96 15.56 11.95
N LEU A 362 21.37 14.43 11.38
CA LEU A 362 21.17 13.10 11.99
C LEU A 362 22.09 12.82 13.17
N ASP A 363 23.29 13.41 13.24
CA ASP A 363 24.15 13.39 14.43
C ASP A 363 23.55 14.23 15.57
N SER A 364 22.86 15.33 15.25
CA SER A 364 22.16 16.16 16.25
C SER A 364 20.85 15.54 16.79
N LEU A 365 20.30 14.54 16.09
CA LEU A 365 19.05 13.88 16.42
C LEU A 365 19.19 13.02 17.69
N LYS A 366 18.30 13.25 18.66
CA LYS A 366 18.12 12.42 19.85
C LYS A 366 16.80 11.66 19.74
N LEU A 367 16.79 10.41 20.17
CA LEU A 367 15.61 9.54 20.19
C LEU A 367 15.44 8.95 21.60
N ASP A 368 14.20 8.93 22.09
CA ASP A 368 13.85 8.34 23.38
C ASP A 368 13.56 6.83 23.24
N SER A 369 13.88 6.05 24.28
CA SER A 369 14.30 4.66 24.11
C SER A 369 13.22 3.61 23.79
N GLU A 370 11.94 3.88 24.04
CA GLU A 370 10.92 2.81 24.05
C GLU A 370 10.17 2.64 22.70
N ASP A 371 9.84 3.73 21.98
CA ASP A 371 9.15 3.66 20.68
C ASP A 371 10.06 3.85 19.45
N SER A 372 11.29 4.36 19.61
CA SER A 372 12.12 4.80 18.48
C SER A 372 12.94 3.73 17.76
N ALA A 373 12.82 2.44 18.10
CA ALA A 373 13.67 1.39 17.52
C ALA A 373 13.66 1.37 15.97
N ALA A 374 12.49 1.53 15.34
CA ALA A 374 12.38 1.60 13.88
C ALA A 374 12.93 2.91 13.29
N LEU A 375 12.83 4.03 14.03
CA LEU A 375 13.39 5.33 13.63
C LEU A 375 14.92 5.34 13.73
N GLU A 376 15.51 4.70 14.74
CA GLU A 376 16.97 4.56 14.86
C GLU A 376 17.52 3.65 13.76
N GLN A 377 16.86 2.53 13.42
CA GLN A 377 17.27 1.71 12.27
C GLN A 377 17.21 2.51 10.96
N ARG A 378 16.17 3.33 10.75
CA ARG A 378 16.10 4.25 9.60
C ARG A 378 17.22 5.30 9.63
N ARG A 379 17.51 5.90 10.79
CA ARG A 379 18.58 6.88 11.00
C ARG A 379 19.95 6.32 10.67
N LEU A 380 20.28 5.14 11.21
CA LEU A 380 21.55 4.46 10.98
C LEU A 380 21.73 4.11 9.50
N SER A 381 20.67 3.60 8.84
CA SER A 381 20.72 3.29 7.40
C SER A 381 20.93 4.54 6.51
N VAL A 382 20.29 5.68 6.84
CA VAL A 382 20.56 6.94 6.14
C VAL A 382 21.98 7.43 6.43
N MET A 383 22.46 7.34 7.67
CA MET A 383 23.82 7.75 8.04
C MET A 383 24.92 6.93 7.37
N GLU A 384 24.75 5.61 7.26
CA GLU A 384 25.68 4.74 6.52
C GLU A 384 25.72 5.12 5.04
N PHE A 385 24.55 5.36 4.42
CA PHE A 385 24.47 5.82 3.04
C PHE A 385 25.18 7.17 2.83
N LEU A 386 24.95 8.15 3.70
CA LEU A 386 25.56 9.47 3.60
C LEU A 386 27.09 9.42 3.73
N LYS A 387 27.62 8.70 4.74
CA LYS A 387 29.07 8.49 4.91
C LYS A 387 29.70 7.89 3.65
N LYS A 388 29.11 6.81 3.14
CA LYS A 388 29.53 6.14 1.90
C LYS A 388 29.44 7.01 0.64
N GLN A 389 28.69 8.12 0.66
CA GLN A 389 28.65 9.08 -0.43
C GLN A 389 29.71 10.18 -0.30
N VAL A 390 30.23 10.44 0.91
CA VAL A 390 31.32 11.40 1.17
C VAL A 390 32.71 10.74 1.07
N GLU A 391 32.84 9.46 1.42
CA GLU A 391 34.10 8.70 1.34
C GLU A 391 34.54 8.37 -0.12
N LYS A 392 33.58 8.26 -1.05
CA LYS A 392 33.85 7.97 -2.47
C LYS A 392 34.81 8.94 -3.17
N PRO A 393 34.60 10.28 -3.13
CA PRO A 393 35.47 11.23 -3.82
C PRO A 393 36.93 11.18 -3.35
N GLU A 394 37.19 10.85 -2.08
CA GLU A 394 38.53 10.75 -1.52
C GLU A 394 39.35 9.63 -2.20
N GLN A 395 38.74 8.45 -2.41
CA GLN A 395 39.38 7.32 -3.11
C GLN A 395 39.68 7.62 -4.58
N SER A 396 38.89 8.47 -5.25
CA SER A 396 39.19 8.91 -6.61
C SER A 396 40.28 9.99 -6.70
N ALA A 397 40.57 10.69 -5.60
CA ALA A 397 41.66 11.67 -5.53
C ALA A 397 43.02 11.00 -5.28
N GLU A 398 43.08 9.99 -4.40
CA GLU A 398 44.33 9.26 -4.11
C GLU A 398 44.84 8.42 -5.29
N THR A 399 44.00 8.07 -6.27
CA THR A 399 44.41 7.35 -7.49
C THR A 399 44.84 8.24 -8.66
N ALA A 400 45.06 9.54 -8.43
CA ALA A 400 45.39 10.54 -9.46
C ALA A 400 46.75 11.25 -9.25
N LEU A 401 47.65 10.67 -8.44
CA LEU A 401 48.99 11.16 -8.08
C LEU A 401 50.10 10.19 -8.48
#